data_AF-A0A0F9JUN5-F1
#
_entry.id   AF-A0A0F9JUN5-F1
#
_cell.length_a   1.000
_cell.length_b   1.000
_cell.length_c   1.000
_cell.angle_alpha   90.00
_cell.angle_beta   90.00
_cell.angle_gamma   90.00
#
_symmetry.space_group_name_H-M   'P 1'
#
loop_
_entity.id
_entity.type
_entity.pdbx_description
1 polymer ?
#
loop_
_entity_poly.entity_id
_entity_poly.type
_entity_poly.pdbx_seq_one_letter_code
_entity_poly.pdbx_strand_id
1 'polypeptide(L)'
;MLKGVKSIHFIGIAGVGMSGLAKVLSEKGYRVTGSDIKKNVFTEQLERRGVTVYQGHSPSHINQADLVIASSVISPDNPELQIAKRKRMRTVSRGALLAELVNRKKGIVVAGTHGKTTTSSLVYSILRQAGKDPTM
;
A
#
# COMPACT_ATOMS: atom_id res chain seq x y z
N MET A 1 -11.62 7.82 -5.57
CA MET A 1 -10.92 8.11 -4.29
C MET A 1 -9.69 9.03 -4.41
N LEU A 2 -8.73 8.82 -5.33
CA LEU A 2 -7.42 9.50 -5.29
C LEU A 2 -7.35 10.95 -5.85
N LYS A 3 -8.48 11.58 -6.22
CA LYS A 3 -8.50 12.92 -6.80
C LYS A 3 -7.98 13.96 -5.80
N GLY A 4 -7.03 14.80 -6.22
CA GLY A 4 -6.43 15.86 -5.39
C GLY A 4 -5.39 15.40 -4.36
N VAL A 5 -5.09 14.10 -4.28
CA VAL A 5 -4.10 13.54 -3.35
C VAL A 5 -2.71 13.61 -3.98
N LYS A 6 -1.72 14.16 -3.27
CA LYS A 6 -0.31 14.19 -3.69
C LYS A 6 0.57 13.32 -2.79
N SER A 7 0.29 13.29 -1.49
CA SER A 7 1.04 12.50 -0.51
C SER A 7 0.17 11.45 0.19
N ILE A 8 0.71 10.24 0.31
CA ILE A 8 0.02 9.08 0.89
C ILE A 8 0.93 8.44 1.95
N HIS A 9 0.39 8.21 3.14
CA HIS A 9 1.08 7.53 4.23
C HIS A 9 0.47 6.16 4.49
N PHE A 10 1.30 5.12 4.53
CA PHE A 10 0.91 3.74 4.82
C PHE A 10 1.27 3.36 6.26
N ILE A 11 0.27 2.97 7.05
CA ILE A 11 0.50 2.41 8.39
C ILE A 11 0.54 0.89 8.27
N GLY A 12 1.67 0.29 8.61
CA GLY A 12 1.96 -1.13 8.38
C GLY A 12 2.50 -1.40 6.96
N ILE A 13 3.44 -0.56 6.50
CA ILE A 13 3.94 -0.60 5.12
C ILE A 13 4.78 -1.86 4.82
N ALA A 14 5.31 -2.55 5.83
CA ALA A 14 6.16 -3.73 5.64
C ALA A 14 5.38 -5.01 5.29
N GLY A 15 4.04 -4.98 5.32
CA GLY A 15 3.20 -6.11 4.93
C GLY A 15 3.23 -6.39 3.42
N VAL A 16 3.14 -7.66 3.02
CA VAL A 16 3.19 -8.10 1.60
C VAL A 16 2.19 -7.33 0.72
N GLY A 17 0.94 -7.22 1.16
CA GLY A 17 -0.08 -6.49 0.39
C GLY A 17 0.03 -4.97 0.46
N MET A 18 0.60 -4.43 1.53
CA MET A 18 0.75 -2.97 1.71
C MET A 18 1.93 -2.43 0.91
N SER A 19 3.07 -3.13 0.96
CA SER A 19 4.27 -2.77 0.22
C SER A 19 4.06 -2.81 -1.30
N GLY A 20 3.30 -3.79 -1.81
CA GLY A 20 2.91 -3.84 -3.22
C GLY A 20 2.09 -2.61 -3.64
N LEU A 21 1.08 -2.24 -2.85
CA LEU A 21 0.27 -1.04 -3.12
C LEU A 21 1.09 0.25 -3.02
N ALA A 22 1.97 0.35 -2.02
CA ALA A 22 2.87 1.49 -1.84
C ALA A 22 3.81 1.64 -3.05
N LYS A 23 4.39 0.54 -3.53
CA LYS A 23 5.22 0.51 -4.73
C LYS A 23 4.46 1.01 -5.96
N VAL A 24 3.26 0.48 -6.21
CA VAL A 24 2.44 0.87 -7.38
C VAL A 24 2.09 2.36 -7.33
N LEU A 25 1.78 2.91 -6.17
CA LEU A 25 1.49 4.35 -6.04
C LEU A 25 2.75 5.21 -6.21
N SER A 26 3.89 4.76 -5.69
CA SER A 26 5.17 5.44 -5.91
C SER A 26 5.53 5.49 -7.40
N GLU A 27 5.36 4.38 -8.13
CA GLU A 27 5.60 4.30 -9.58
C GLU A 27 4.64 5.19 -10.38
N LYS A 28 3.45 5.49 -9.84
CA LYS A 28 2.49 6.44 -10.42
C LYS A 28 2.77 7.91 -10.06
N GLY A 29 3.87 8.20 -9.36
CA GLY A 29 4.31 9.56 -9.05
C GLY A 29 3.70 10.17 -7.78
N TYR A 30 3.01 9.38 -6.94
CA TYR A 30 2.57 9.87 -5.63
C TYR A 30 3.76 9.93 -4.66
N ARG A 31 3.77 10.92 -3.76
CA ARG A 31 4.72 10.95 -2.64
C ARG A 31 4.26 9.94 -1.59
N VAL A 32 4.91 8.77 -1.59
CA VAL A 32 4.58 7.70 -0.66
C VAL A 32 5.52 7.74 0.55
N THR A 33 4.93 7.60 1.72
CA THR A 33 5.64 7.36 2.98
C THR A 33 4.95 6.23 3.73
N GLY A 34 5.57 5.67 4.76
CA GLY A 34 4.88 4.75 5.65
C GLY A 34 5.64 4.40 6.90
N SER A 35 4.97 3.74 7.83
CA SER A 35 5.49 3.33 9.12
C SER A 35 5.32 1.83 9.32
N ASP A 36 6.28 1.20 10.02
CA ASP A 36 6.15 -0.19 10.47
C ASP A 36 7.05 -0.47 11.68
N ILE A 37 6.67 -1.46 12.50
CA ILE A 37 7.46 -1.92 13.66
C ILE A 37 8.64 -2.78 13.21
N LYS A 38 8.57 -3.41 12.03
CA LYS A 38 9.62 -4.29 11.53
C LYS A 38 10.23 -3.74 10.26
N LYS A 39 11.56 -3.71 10.22
CA LYS A 39 12.31 -3.59 8.97
C LYS A 39 12.42 -4.97 8.32
N ASN A 40 12.16 -5.04 7.02
CA ASN A 40 12.27 -6.25 6.22
C ASN A 40 12.64 -5.94 4.76
N VAL A 41 12.76 -6.99 3.95
CA VAL A 41 13.08 -6.87 2.52
C VAL A 41 12.13 -5.94 1.75
N PHE A 42 10.85 -5.87 2.12
CA PHE A 42 9.88 -4.99 1.46
C PHE A 42 10.13 -3.52 1.78
N THR A 43 10.39 -3.20 3.04
CA THR A 43 10.73 -1.83 3.44
C THR A 43 12.04 -1.37 2.80
N GLU A 44 13.05 -2.23 2.72
CA GLU A 44 14.32 -1.90 2.06
C GLU A 44 14.15 -1.64 0.56
N GLN A 45 13.33 -2.44 -0.12
CA GLN A 45 13.01 -2.23 -1.54
C GLN A 45 12.27 -0.93 -1.79
N LEU A 46 11.38 -0.53 -0.87
CA LEU A 46 10.66 0.74 -0.94
C LEU A 46 11.61 1.93 -0.69
N GLU A 47 12.47 1.84 0.33
CA GLU A 47 13.50 2.85 0.61
C GLU A 47 14.42 3.08 -0.61
N ARG A 48 14.88 2.00 -1.26
CA ARG A 48 15.68 2.08 -2.51
C ARG A 48 14.95 2.77 -3.67
N ARG A 49 13.62 2.87 -3.61
CA ARG A 49 12.77 3.56 -4.58
C ARG A 49 12.45 5.01 -4.18
N GLY A 50 13.05 5.50 -3.09
CA GLY A 50 12.83 6.85 -2.59
C GLY A 50 11.58 6.99 -1.71
N VAL A 51 10.96 5.89 -1.29
CA VAL A 51 9.85 5.92 -0.32
C VAL A 51 10.43 6.10 1.09
N THR A 52 9.94 7.09 1.84
CA THR A 52 10.33 7.26 3.23
C THR A 52 9.62 6.22 4.11
N VAL A 53 10.39 5.35 4.75
CA VAL A 53 9.88 4.38 5.73
C VAL A 53 10.33 4.77 7.12
N TYR A 54 9.38 4.94 8.03
CA TYR A 54 9.62 5.23 9.44
C TYR A 54 9.58 3.94 10.27
N GLN A 55 10.55 3.80 11.16
CA GLN A 55 10.60 2.71 12.12
C GLN A 55 9.73 3.06 13.34
N GLY A 56 8.78 2.18 13.68
CA GLY A 56 7.80 2.41 14.73
C GLY A 56 6.68 3.38 14.33
N HIS A 57 5.78 3.67 15.26
CA HIS A 57 4.61 4.52 15.01
C HIS A 57 4.66 5.82 15.81
N SER A 58 4.49 6.96 15.14
CA SER A 58 4.52 8.29 15.77
C SER A 58 3.52 9.22 15.10
N PRO A 59 2.77 10.05 15.86
CA PRO A 59 1.83 11.01 15.28
C PRO A 59 2.47 11.97 14.26
N SER A 60 3.78 12.22 14.40
CA SER A 60 4.53 13.12 13.53
C SER A 60 4.69 12.60 12.09
N HIS A 61 4.66 11.27 11.88
CA HIS A 61 4.93 10.65 10.58
C HIS A 61 3.89 10.98 9.51
N ILE A 62 2.65 11.30 9.92
CA ILE A 62 1.54 11.56 8.98
C ILE A 62 1.35 13.04 8.66
N ASN A 63 2.14 13.96 9.23
CA ASN A 63 1.84 15.39 9.19
C ASN A 63 1.74 15.99 7.77
N GLN A 64 2.41 15.40 6.80
CA GLN A 64 2.43 15.85 5.40
C GLN A 64 1.54 15.02 4.47
N ALA A 65 0.80 14.05 5.01
CA ALA A 65 -0.01 13.14 4.19
C ALA A 65 -1.37 13.77 3.87
N ASP A 66 -1.82 13.66 2.61
CA ASP A 66 -3.20 14.00 2.24
C ASP A 66 -4.14 12.81 2.50
N LEU A 67 -3.57 11.60 2.53
CA LEU A 67 -4.27 10.34 2.65
C LEU A 67 -3.50 9.35 3.52
N VAL A 68 -4.21 8.71 4.45
CA VAL A 68 -3.66 7.63 5.28
C VAL A 68 -4.29 6.30 4.86
N ILE A 69 -3.45 5.29 4.63
CA ILE A 69 -3.86 3.93 4.32
C ILE A 69 -3.46 3.04 5.48
N ALA A 70 -4.41 2.33 6.08
CA ALA A 70 -4.15 1.43 7.19
C ALA A 70 -4.39 -0.03 6.79
N SER A 71 -3.47 -0.90 7.24
CA SER A 71 -3.67 -2.34 7.20
C SER A 71 -4.75 -2.76 8.20
N SER A 72 -5.43 -3.88 7.94
CA SER A 72 -6.47 -4.43 8.82
C SER A 72 -5.94 -4.90 10.18
N VAL A 73 -4.62 -5.08 10.31
CA VAL A 73 -3.95 -5.55 11.53
C VAL A 73 -3.53 -4.37 12.42
N ILE A 74 -3.67 -3.12 11.97
CA ILE A 74 -3.34 -1.95 12.78
C ILE A 74 -4.40 -1.74 13.85
N SER A 75 -3.97 -1.72 15.12
CA SER A 75 -4.85 -1.41 16.26
C SER A 75 -5.50 -0.03 16.10
N PRO A 76 -6.77 0.13 16.47
CA PRO A 76 -7.41 1.45 16.56
C PRO A 76 -6.62 2.43 17.43
N ASP A 77 -5.89 1.95 18.45
CA ASP A 77 -5.10 2.78 19.36
C ASP A 77 -3.75 3.22 18.78
N ASN A 78 -3.46 2.85 17.53
CA ASN A 78 -2.25 3.28 16.85
C ASN A 78 -2.16 4.83 16.86
N PRO A 79 -1.03 5.40 17.29
CA PRO A 79 -0.92 6.84 17.49
C PRO A 79 -1.10 7.64 16.19
N GLU A 80 -0.73 7.09 15.04
CA GLU A 80 -0.92 7.69 13.71
C GLU A 80 -2.40 7.67 13.31
N LEU A 81 -3.13 6.58 13.56
CA LEU A 81 -4.58 6.55 13.32
C LEU A 81 -5.34 7.53 14.23
N GLN A 82 -4.96 7.61 15.50
CA GLN A 82 -5.58 8.51 16.47
C GLN A 82 -5.40 9.98 16.06
N ILE A 83 -4.19 10.38 15.65
CA ILE A 83 -3.97 11.75 15.19
C ILE A 83 -4.65 12.02 13.83
N ALA A 84 -4.69 11.04 12.91
CA ALA A 84 -5.41 11.18 11.65
C ALA A 84 -6.91 11.44 11.89
N LYS A 85 -7.52 10.70 12.83
CA LYS A 85 -8.91 10.90 13.24
C LYS A 85 -9.13 12.28 13.86
N ARG A 86 -8.26 12.70 14.80
CA ARG A 86 -8.35 14.03 15.44
C ARG A 86 -8.23 15.17 14.43
N LYS A 87 -7.32 15.04 13.45
CA LYS A 87 -7.11 16.01 12.37
C LYS A 87 -8.13 15.88 11.23
N ARG A 88 -9.11 14.98 11.33
CA ARG A 88 -10.10 14.67 10.28
C ARG A 88 -9.47 14.37 8.92
N MET A 89 -8.28 13.75 8.94
CA MET A 89 -7.59 13.32 7.74
C MET A 89 -8.33 12.17 7.08
N ARG A 90 -8.25 12.08 5.75
CA ARG A 90 -8.89 10.99 5.04
C ARG A 90 -8.13 9.70 5.29
N THR A 91 -8.80 8.72 5.87
CA THR A 91 -8.27 7.37 6.12
C THR A 91 -8.99 6.37 5.24
N VAL A 92 -8.28 5.37 4.74
CA VAL A 92 -8.87 4.29 3.92
C VAL A 92 -8.24 2.95 4.26
N SER A 93 -9.01 1.89 4.11
CA SER A 93 -8.49 0.53 4.26
C SER A 93 -7.70 0.10 3.02
N ARG A 94 -6.75 -0.82 3.22
CA ARG A 94 -6.05 -1.54 2.14
C ARG A 94 -7.03 -2.06 1.06
N GLY A 95 -8.13 -2.66 1.48
CA GLY A 95 -9.11 -3.28 0.56
C GLY A 95 -9.78 -2.27 -0.35
N ALA A 96 -10.19 -1.12 0.18
CA ALA A 96 -10.78 -0.05 -0.62
C ALA A 96 -9.78 0.54 -1.63
N LEU A 97 -8.50 0.69 -1.24
CA LEU A 97 -7.45 1.11 -2.16
C LEU A 97 -7.21 0.09 -3.27
N LEU A 98 -7.16 -1.20 -2.94
CA LEU A 98 -7.00 -2.26 -3.93
C LEU A 98 -8.16 -2.25 -4.93
N ALA A 99 -9.40 -2.15 -4.46
CA ALA A 99 -10.59 -2.09 -5.32
C ALA A 99 -10.54 -0.89 -6.28
N GLU A 100 -10.18 0.30 -5.80
CA GLU A 100 -10.02 1.49 -6.66
C GLU A 100 -8.95 1.30 -7.73
N LEU A 101 -7.83 0.63 -7.43
CA LEU A 101 -6.76 0.39 -8.39
C LEU A 101 -7.14 -0.65 -9.44
N VAL A 102 -7.76 -1.76 -9.01
CA VAL A 102 -8.21 -2.83 -9.91
C VAL A 102 -9.28 -2.33 -10.86
N ASN A 103 -10.26 -1.55 -10.37
CA ASN A 103 -11.38 -1.04 -11.17
C ASN A 103 -10.96 -0.01 -12.24
N ARG A 104 -9.73 0.51 -12.20
CA ARG A 104 -9.20 1.46 -13.20
C ARG A 104 -8.50 0.78 -14.38
N LYS A 105 -8.35 -0.55 -14.36
CA LYS A 105 -7.64 -1.34 -15.38
C LYS A 105 -8.41 -2.63 -15.68
N LYS A 106 -7.97 -3.39 -16.68
CA LYS A 106 -8.40 -4.78 -16.86
C LYS A 106 -7.74 -5.62 -15.78
N GLY A 107 -8.46 -5.88 -14.69
CA GLY A 107 -7.96 -6.65 -13.55
C GLY A 107 -8.33 -8.12 -13.63
N ILE A 108 -7.42 -8.99 -13.19
CA ILE A 108 -7.69 -10.41 -12.93
C ILE A 108 -7.63 -10.60 -11.42
N VAL A 109 -8.70 -11.11 -10.81
CA VAL A 109 -8.78 -11.35 -9.37
C VAL A 109 -8.74 -12.84 -9.11
N VAL A 110 -7.76 -13.27 -8.31
CA VAL A 110 -7.64 -14.66 -7.86
C VAL A 110 -8.11 -14.76 -6.42
N ALA A 111 -9.23 -15.44 -6.19
CA ALA A 111 -9.83 -15.66 -4.88
C ALA A 111 -9.86 -17.16 -4.51
N GLY A 112 -10.08 -17.47 -3.23
CA GLY A 112 -10.16 -18.85 -2.72
C GLY A 112 -9.45 -19.04 -1.37
N THR A 113 -9.67 -20.16 -0.69
CA THR A 113 -9.04 -20.42 0.62
C THR A 113 -7.54 -20.73 0.47
N HIS A 114 -7.18 -21.55 -0.52
CA HIS A 114 -5.81 -21.97 -0.81
C HIS A 114 -5.44 -21.65 -2.27
N GLY A 115 -4.15 -21.77 -2.62
CA GLY A 115 -3.67 -21.64 -4.01
C GLY A 115 -3.61 -20.23 -4.60
N LYS A 116 -4.24 -19.22 -3.98
CA LYS A 116 -4.30 -17.83 -4.49
C LYS A 116 -2.95 -17.28 -4.97
N THR A 117 -1.93 -17.31 -4.10
CA THR A 117 -0.61 -16.75 -4.41
C THR A 117 0.02 -17.47 -5.60
N THR A 118 0.01 -18.81 -5.58
CA THR A 118 0.55 -19.63 -6.67
C THR A 118 -0.15 -19.33 -8.00
N THR A 119 -1.49 -19.36 -8.01
CA THR A 119 -2.28 -19.08 -9.21
C THR A 119 -2.06 -17.65 -9.71
N SER A 120 -2.01 -16.65 -8.82
CA SER A 120 -1.72 -15.27 -9.22
C SER A 120 -0.34 -15.11 -9.86
N SER A 121 0.69 -15.77 -9.31
CA SER A 121 2.04 -15.77 -9.87
C SER A 121 2.12 -16.46 -11.23
N LEU A 122 1.39 -17.57 -11.41
CA LEU A 122 1.31 -18.27 -12.70
C LEU A 122 0.64 -17.41 -13.77
N VAL A 123 -0.50 -16.79 -13.45
CA VAL A 123 -1.19 -15.86 -14.36
C VAL A 123 -0.27 -14.70 -14.75
N TYR A 124 0.43 -14.10 -13.78
CA TYR A 124 1.42 -13.05 -14.05
C TYR A 124 2.53 -13.52 -14.99
N SER A 125 3.11 -14.69 -14.75
CA SER A 125 4.18 -15.27 -15.57
C SER A 125 3.73 -15.53 -17.01
N ILE A 126 2.55 -16.12 -17.20
CA ILE A 126 1.97 -16.38 -18.53
C ILE A 126 1.77 -15.08 -19.30
N LEU A 127 1.19 -14.06 -18.67
CA LEU A 127 0.97 -12.76 -19.32
C LEU A 127 2.29 -12.09 -19.72
N ARG A 128 3.32 -12.17 -18.86
CA ARG A 128 4.65 -11.66 -19.20
C ARG A 128 5.29 -12.41 -20.36
N GLN A 129 5.22 -13.75 -20.38
CA GLN A 129 5.76 -14.57 -21.47
C GLN A 129 5.01 -14.30 -22.78
N ALA A 130 3.72 -13.97 -22.73
CA ALA A 130 2.92 -13.54 -23.87
C ALA A 130 3.20 -12.09 -24.33
N GLY A 131 4.28 -11.46 -23.85
CA GLY A 131 4.68 -10.10 -24.22
C GLY A 131 3.76 -9.00 -23.68
N LYS A 132 2.94 -9.29 -22.66
CA LYS A 132 2.16 -8.25 -21.95
C LYS A 132 2.99 -7.67 -20.81
N ASP A 133 2.58 -6.48 -20.35
CA ASP A 133 3.15 -5.80 -19.18
C ASP A 133 2.14 -5.80 -18.01
N PRO A 134 1.88 -6.96 -17.38
CA PRO A 134 0.98 -7.05 -16.24
C PRO A 134 1.60 -6.41 -14.99
N THR A 135 0.75 -5.86 -14.12
CA THR A 135 1.10 -5.51 -12.75
C THR A 135 0.60 -6.61 -11.82
N MET A 136 1.42 -7.03 -10.86
CA MET A 136 1.05 -8.00 -9.81
C MET A 136 0.55 -7.28 -8.56
#